data_AF-B8AYJ9-F1
#
_entry.id   AF-B8AYJ9-F1
#
_cell.length_a   1.000
_cell.length_b   1.000
_cell.length_c   1.000
_cell.angle_alpha   90.00
_cell.angle_beta   90.00
_cell.angle_gamma   90.00
#
_symmetry.space_group_name_H-M   'P 1'
#
loop_
_entity.id
_entity.type
_entity.pdbx_description
1 polymer ?
#
loop_
_entity_poly.entity_id
_entity_poly.type
_entity_poly.pdbx_seq_one_letter_code
_entity_poly.pdbx_strand_id
1 'polypeptide(L)'
;MPVGFTRRPITPRGNSILTKVVELIDPGTGWWDEQLVNDLFWPEDAATILATQVDENLEDWPTWHFDSKGLFSVKSAYKLAVQIREKEKCRDASGSSLNTSHADTLQWEKIWNMEVPNKIKMFVWRLAHNSLPVRCNIRRRGMESDNLCPMCNRFDEDCGHLFLKCKGVKECWRSLNLEEVRLRLVQCQSGKETVKEILSMTAKDQLKAVVLLWKW
;
A
#
# COMPACT_ATOMS: atom_id res chain seq x y z
N MET A 1 13.26 9.88 -21.03
CA MET A 1 11.87 9.34 -21.05
C MET A 1 10.94 10.33 -20.39
N PRO A 2 9.77 10.63 -20.99
CA PRO A 2 8.75 11.53 -20.46
C PRO A 2 8.46 11.25 -18.98
N VAL A 3 8.35 12.31 -18.20
CA VAL A 3 8.21 12.26 -16.75
C VAL A 3 6.73 12.25 -16.38
N GLY A 4 6.21 11.13 -15.87
CA GLY A 4 4.81 11.00 -15.44
C GLY A 4 4.42 9.60 -15.01
N PHE A 5 3.23 9.44 -14.42
CA PHE A 5 2.71 8.14 -13.95
C PHE A 5 2.39 7.17 -15.10
N THR A 6 2.10 7.72 -16.29
CA THR A 6 1.84 6.96 -17.52
C THR A 6 3.08 6.89 -18.43
N ARG A 7 4.08 7.76 -18.22
CA ARG A 7 5.25 8.02 -19.11
C ARG A 7 4.94 8.05 -20.60
N ARG A 8 3.69 8.35 -20.96
CA ARG A 8 3.29 8.69 -22.32
C ARG A 8 3.48 10.19 -22.47
N PRO A 9 4.12 10.66 -23.54
CA PRO A 9 4.12 12.07 -23.86
C PRO A 9 2.68 12.57 -23.88
N ILE A 10 2.43 13.67 -23.19
CA ILE A 10 1.12 14.33 -23.22
C ILE A 10 1.14 15.25 -24.42
N THR A 11 0.17 15.08 -25.32
CA THR A 11 0.01 15.98 -26.47
C THR A 11 -1.13 16.98 -26.19
N PRO A 12 -0.94 18.28 -26.46
CA PRO A 12 -2.03 19.26 -26.45
C PRO A 12 -3.03 19.06 -27.60
N ARG A 13 -2.64 18.30 -28.63
CA ARG A 13 -3.50 17.96 -29.77
C ARG A 13 -4.19 16.63 -29.50
N GLY A 14 -5.43 16.47 -29.98
CA GLY A 14 -6.24 15.27 -29.76
C GLY A 14 -5.69 14.03 -30.47
N ASN A 15 -6.46 13.44 -31.38
CA ASN A 15 -5.98 12.28 -32.15
C ASN A 15 -4.80 12.70 -33.05
N SER A 16 -3.58 12.27 -32.69
CA SER A 16 -2.41 12.36 -33.57
C SER A 16 -2.52 11.29 -34.66
N ILE A 17 -2.13 11.66 -35.89
CA ILE A 17 -2.06 10.75 -37.04
C ILE A 17 -0.79 9.87 -36.96
N LEU A 18 0.23 10.33 -36.23
CA LEU A 18 1.49 9.63 -36.07
C LEU A 18 1.35 8.53 -35.01
N THR A 19 1.85 7.35 -35.36
CA THR A 19 1.74 6.13 -34.54
C THR A 19 3.09 5.58 -34.08
N LYS A 20 4.18 5.94 -34.76
CA LYS A 20 5.52 5.42 -34.47
C LYS A 20 6.52 6.54 -34.23
N VAL A 21 7.53 6.25 -33.40
CA VAL A 21 8.62 7.19 -33.09
C VAL A 21 9.45 7.53 -34.32
N VAL A 22 9.63 6.57 -35.25
CA VAL A 22 10.37 6.80 -36.50
C VAL A 22 9.78 7.92 -37.37
N GLU A 23 8.48 8.21 -37.23
CA GLU A 23 7.81 9.27 -37.99
C GLU A 23 8.11 10.68 -37.42
N LEU A 24 8.79 10.76 -36.27
CA LEU A 24 9.28 11.99 -35.65
C LEU A 24 10.76 12.26 -35.97
N ILE A 25 11.39 11.39 -36.76
CA ILE A 25 12.81 11.47 -37.13
C ILE A 25 12.87 11.99 -38.57
N ASP A 26 13.69 13.01 -38.80
CA ASP A 26 13.98 13.54 -40.13
C ASP A 26 14.84 12.53 -40.92
N PRO A 27 14.33 11.99 -42.04
CA PRO A 27 15.04 11.00 -42.84
C PRO A 27 16.29 11.54 -43.52
N GLY A 28 16.47 12.87 -43.62
CA GLY A 28 17.67 13.48 -44.19
C GLY A 28 18.84 13.52 -43.21
N THR A 29 18.56 13.70 -41.92
CA THR A 29 19.58 13.90 -40.87
C THR A 29 19.74 12.70 -39.94
N GLY A 30 18.76 11.79 -39.89
CA GLY A 30 18.72 10.68 -38.93
C GLY A 30 18.47 11.17 -37.50
N TRP A 31 18.06 12.43 -37.33
CA TRP A 31 17.81 13.07 -36.05
C TRP A 31 16.34 13.49 -35.88
N TRP A 32 15.97 13.90 -34.67
CA TRP A 32 14.62 14.38 -34.39
C TRP A 32 14.26 15.57 -35.28
N ASP A 33 13.05 15.55 -35.86
CA ASP A 33 12.45 16.74 -36.44
C ASP A 33 12.01 17.68 -35.30
N GLU A 34 12.88 18.64 -34.96
CA GLU A 34 12.65 19.56 -33.84
C GLU A 34 11.33 20.32 -33.98
N GLN A 35 10.97 20.73 -35.20
CA GLN A 35 9.76 21.50 -35.42
C GLN A 35 8.52 20.63 -35.20
N LEU A 36 8.53 19.41 -35.74
CA LEU A 36 7.44 18.44 -35.56
C LEU A 36 7.27 18.03 -34.10
N VAL A 37 8.37 17.80 -33.36
CA VAL A 37 8.32 17.43 -31.93
C VAL A 37 7.76 18.58 -31.08
N ASN A 38 8.20 19.82 -31.31
CA ASN A 38 7.68 20.98 -30.57
C ASN A 38 6.21 21.30 -30.90
N ASP A 39 5.75 21.00 -32.11
CA ASP A 39 4.35 21.21 -32.52
C ASP A 39 3.38 20.17 -31.94
N LEU A 40 3.88 18.98 -31.59
CA LEU A 40 3.06 17.84 -31.17
C LEU A 40 3.03 17.64 -29.65
N PHE A 41 4.09 17.98 -28.94
CA PHE A 41 4.23 17.68 -27.51
C PHE A 41 4.29 18.96 -26.69
N TRP A 42 3.93 18.88 -25.41
CA TRP A 42 4.18 19.98 -24.49
C TRP A 42 5.68 20.27 -24.39
N PRO A 43 6.11 21.53 -24.14
CA PRO A 43 7.53 21.90 -24.09
C PRO A 43 8.37 21.03 -23.15
N GLU A 44 7.81 20.58 -22.03
CA GLU A 44 8.47 19.69 -21.06
C GLU A 44 8.79 18.30 -21.65
N ASP A 45 7.82 17.72 -22.36
CA ASP A 45 7.97 16.42 -23.01
C ASP A 45 8.83 16.53 -24.27
N ALA A 46 8.65 17.60 -25.06
CA ALA A 46 9.45 17.89 -26.25
C ALA A 46 10.93 17.99 -25.90
N ALA A 47 11.30 18.75 -24.85
CA ALA A 47 12.68 18.85 -24.39
C ALA A 47 13.27 17.49 -23.99
N THR A 48 12.46 16.62 -23.39
CA THR A 48 12.89 15.27 -22.99
C THR A 48 13.07 14.34 -24.20
N ILE A 49 12.21 14.46 -25.22
CA ILE A 49 12.30 13.70 -26.46
C ILE A 49 13.56 14.10 -27.23
N LEU A 50 13.77 15.40 -27.44
CA LEU A 50 14.93 15.94 -28.15
C LEU A 50 16.27 15.61 -27.46
N ALA A 51 16.27 15.45 -26.14
CA ALA A 51 17.46 15.03 -25.39
C ALA A 51 17.78 13.51 -25.52
N THR A 52 16.88 12.72 -26.10
CA THR A 52 17.08 11.27 -26.25
C THR A 52 17.93 10.98 -27.48
N GLN A 53 18.97 10.15 -27.33
CA GLN A 53 19.80 9.77 -28.47
C GLN A 53 19.06 8.82 -29.42
N VAL A 54 19.14 9.09 -30.72
CA VAL A 54 18.65 8.24 -31.80
C VAL A 54 19.85 7.47 -32.33
N ASP A 55 19.71 6.16 -32.38
CA ASP A 55 20.67 5.26 -33.01
C ASP A 55 19.88 4.32 -33.91
N GLU A 56 20.03 4.48 -35.23
CA GLU A 56 19.33 3.67 -36.23
C GLU A 56 19.79 2.20 -36.23
N ASN A 57 20.96 1.90 -35.68
CA ASN A 57 21.50 0.54 -35.63
C ASN A 57 21.05 -0.24 -34.38
N LEU A 58 20.31 0.43 -33.49
CA LEU A 58 19.88 -0.12 -32.23
C LEU A 58 18.49 -0.77 -32.39
N GLU A 59 18.42 -2.08 -32.17
CA GLU A 59 17.14 -2.79 -32.21
C GLU A 59 16.28 -2.44 -30.99
N ASP A 60 14.97 -2.26 -31.21
CA ASP A 60 14.03 -1.99 -30.13
C ASP A 60 14.00 -3.12 -29.10
N TRP A 61 14.11 -2.79 -27.81
CA TRP A 61 13.95 -3.76 -26.73
C TRP A 61 12.86 -3.34 -25.72
N PRO A 62 12.15 -4.32 -25.12
CA PRO A 62 11.17 -4.04 -24.08
C PRO A 62 11.88 -3.52 -22.82
N THR A 63 11.45 -2.35 -22.35
CA THR A 63 11.98 -1.71 -21.14
C THR A 63 10.96 -1.75 -20.02
N TRP A 64 11.39 -2.16 -18.81
CA TRP A 64 10.55 -2.20 -17.63
C TRP A 64 10.45 -0.83 -16.95
N HIS A 65 9.31 -0.18 -17.12
CA HIS A 65 9.06 1.17 -16.62
C HIS A 65 9.21 1.33 -15.09
N PHE A 66 8.91 0.29 -14.31
CA PHE A 66 8.90 0.37 -12.84
C PHE A 66 10.26 0.13 -12.19
N ASP A 67 11.34 0.23 -12.97
CA ASP A 67 12.72 0.25 -12.51
C ASP A 67 13.47 1.42 -13.15
N SER A 68 14.37 2.07 -12.40
CA SER A 68 15.10 3.24 -12.90
C SER A 68 16.12 2.89 -13.99
N LYS A 69 16.59 1.64 -14.06
CA LYS A 69 17.47 1.14 -15.11
C LYS A 69 16.70 0.53 -16.27
N GLY A 70 15.36 0.52 -16.20
CA GLY A 70 14.54 -0.10 -17.23
C GLY A 70 14.58 -1.63 -17.20
N LEU A 71 15.13 -2.24 -16.15
CA LEU A 71 15.32 -3.69 -16.08
C LEU A 71 14.16 -4.36 -15.34
N PHE A 72 13.66 -5.44 -15.92
CA PHE A 72 12.65 -6.27 -15.26
C PHE A 72 13.27 -7.03 -14.08
N SER A 73 12.55 -7.04 -12.95
CA SER A 73 12.87 -7.94 -11.83
C SER A 73 11.59 -8.41 -11.14
N VAL A 74 11.61 -9.62 -10.59
CA VAL A 74 10.49 -10.14 -9.79
C VAL A 74 10.16 -9.21 -8.62
N LYS A 75 11.18 -8.56 -8.03
CA LYS A 75 11.03 -7.59 -6.94
C LYS A 75 10.25 -6.35 -7.37
N SER A 76 10.62 -5.73 -8.50
CA SER A 76 9.93 -4.53 -9.01
C SER A 76 8.52 -4.86 -9.51
N ALA A 77 8.33 -6.01 -10.14
CA ALA A 77 7.02 -6.52 -10.54
C ALA A 77 6.10 -6.80 -9.34
N TYR A 78 6.60 -7.46 -8.30
CA TYR A 78 5.84 -7.70 -7.08
C TYR A 78 5.46 -6.40 -6.38
N LYS A 79 6.40 -5.45 -6.29
CA LYS A 79 6.13 -4.11 -5.72
C LYS A 79 4.98 -3.41 -6.46
N LEU A 80 4.99 -3.45 -7.79
CA LEU A 80 3.90 -2.91 -8.60
C LEU A 80 2.57 -3.63 -8.34
N ALA A 81 2.58 -4.97 -8.34
CA ALA A 81 1.36 -5.76 -8.11
C ALA A 81 0.73 -5.45 -6.75
N VAL A 82 1.56 -5.27 -5.71
CA VAL A 82 1.11 -4.83 -4.38
C VAL A 82 0.52 -3.43 -4.44
N GLN A 83 1.18 -2.47 -5.10
CA GLN A 83 0.67 -1.09 -5.24
C GLN A 83 -0.66 -1.00 -5.99
N ILE A 84 -0.84 -1.77 -7.06
CA ILE A 84 -2.10 -1.84 -7.81
C ILE A 84 -3.20 -2.40 -6.91
N ARG A 85 -2.93 -3.52 -6.23
CA ARG A 85 -3.85 -4.14 -5.28
C ARG A 85 -4.21 -3.19 -4.13
N GLU A 86 -3.26 -2.39 -3.66
CA GLU A 86 -3.48 -1.40 -2.61
C GLU A 86 -4.33 -0.23 -3.11
N LYS A 87 -4.06 0.32 -4.31
CA LYS A 87 -4.88 1.38 -4.93
C LYS A 87 -6.32 0.92 -5.19
N GLU A 88 -6.52 -0.29 -5.68
CA GLU A 88 -7.85 -0.89 -5.84
C GLU A 88 -8.56 -1.12 -4.49
N LYS A 89 -7.78 -1.29 -3.41
CA LYS A 89 -8.28 -1.47 -2.04
C LYS A 89 -8.28 -0.20 -1.20
N CYS A 90 -7.90 0.96 -1.74
CA CYS A 90 -8.01 2.27 -1.10
C CYS A 90 -9.47 2.74 -1.00
N ARG A 91 -10.34 1.85 -0.51
CA ARG A 91 -11.34 2.23 0.47
C ARG A 91 -10.85 1.99 1.90
N ASP A 92 -10.09 0.94 2.25
CA ASP A 92 -9.84 0.65 3.69
C ASP A 92 -8.56 -0.14 4.07
N ALA A 93 -7.56 -0.30 3.20
CA ALA A 93 -6.38 -1.13 3.52
C ALA A 93 -5.04 -0.38 3.45
N SER A 94 -4.52 0.05 4.61
CA SER A 94 -3.19 0.65 4.75
C SER A 94 -2.06 -0.35 4.51
N GLY A 95 -1.64 -0.48 3.25
CA GLY A 95 -0.34 -1.03 2.86
C GLY A 95 0.83 -0.26 3.48
N SER A 96 1.99 -0.90 3.69
CA SER A 96 3.20 -0.19 4.10
C SER A 96 3.89 0.39 2.87
N SER A 97 3.49 1.62 2.52
CA SER A 97 4.26 2.46 1.61
C SER A 97 5.56 2.87 2.30
N LEU A 98 6.70 2.60 1.68
CA LEU A 98 8.00 3.20 2.06
C LEU A 98 8.08 4.71 1.77
N ASN A 99 7.01 5.32 1.25
CA ASN A 99 6.96 6.71 0.82
C ASN A 99 5.75 7.48 1.39
N THR A 100 5.30 7.17 2.61
CA THR A 100 4.33 8.03 3.32
C THR A 100 5.10 9.05 4.15
N SER A 101 4.75 10.32 3.97
CA SER A 101 5.19 11.47 4.75
C SER A 101 5.34 11.14 6.24
N HIS A 102 6.40 11.69 6.85
CA HIS A 102 6.89 11.44 8.21
C HIS A 102 5.87 11.44 9.37
N ALA A 103 4.60 11.82 9.14
CA ALA A 103 3.55 11.92 10.15
C ALA A 103 2.73 10.63 10.38
N ASP A 104 2.70 9.70 9.40
CA ASP A 104 1.83 8.52 9.45
C ASP A 104 2.56 7.18 9.67
N THR A 105 3.87 7.23 9.88
CA THR A 105 4.67 6.04 10.11
C THR A 105 4.51 5.58 11.55
N LEU A 106 3.85 4.43 11.75
CA LEU A 106 3.91 3.70 13.00
C LEU A 106 5.37 3.52 13.43
N GLN A 107 5.69 3.94 14.65
CA GLN A 107 7.03 3.80 15.22
C GLN A 107 7.25 2.34 15.62
N TRP A 108 7.68 1.50 14.67
CA TRP A 108 7.89 0.07 14.87
C TRP A 108 8.85 -0.24 16.03
N GLU A 109 9.83 0.63 16.25
CA GLU A 109 10.77 0.56 17.39
C GLU A 109 10.05 0.45 18.74
N LYS A 110 8.92 1.17 18.92
CA LYS A 110 8.15 1.09 20.15
C LYS A 110 7.59 -0.30 20.41
N ILE A 111 7.18 -1.02 19.36
CA ILE A 111 6.69 -2.41 19.49
C ILE A 111 7.85 -3.34 19.89
N TRP A 112 9.01 -3.16 19.26
CA TRP A 112 10.18 -4.00 19.51
C TRP A 112 10.83 -3.75 20.87
N ASN A 113 10.72 -2.53 21.41
CA ASN A 113 11.22 -2.14 22.72
C ASN A 113 10.26 -2.45 23.88
N MET A 114 9.07 -3.01 23.61
CA MET A 114 8.14 -3.38 24.69
C MET A 114 8.73 -4.48 25.59
N GLU A 115 8.47 -4.39 26.90
CA GLU A 115 8.82 -5.40 27.90
C GLU A 115 7.81 -6.57 27.90
N VAL A 116 7.63 -7.21 26.74
CA VAL A 116 6.76 -8.37 26.56
C VAL A 116 7.46 -9.48 25.76
N PRO A 117 7.05 -10.75 25.89
CA PRO A 117 7.61 -11.82 25.07
C PRO A 117 7.51 -11.55 23.56
N ASN A 118 8.50 -11.99 22.78
CA ASN A 118 8.56 -11.78 21.33
C ASN A 118 7.30 -12.25 20.57
N LYS A 119 6.64 -13.32 21.04
CA LYS A 119 5.37 -13.78 20.46
C LYS A 119 4.26 -12.72 20.51
N ILE A 120 4.23 -11.89 21.56
CA ILE A 120 3.27 -10.81 21.71
C ILE A 120 3.65 -9.64 20.79
N LYS A 121 4.94 -9.30 20.70
CA LYS A 121 5.44 -8.31 19.73
C LYS A 121 5.04 -8.65 18.29
N MET A 122 5.25 -9.92 17.92
CA MET A 122 4.82 -10.45 16.62
C MET A 122 3.31 -10.37 16.41
N PHE A 123 2.52 -10.66 17.45
CA PHE A 123 1.07 -10.51 17.38
C PHE A 123 0.66 -9.05 17.12
N VAL A 124 1.20 -8.10 17.88
CA VAL A 124 0.90 -6.65 17.70
C VAL A 124 1.32 -6.18 16.32
N TRP A 125 2.49 -6.61 15.83
CA TRP A 125 2.92 -6.33 14.46
C TRP A 125 1.95 -6.90 13.43
N ARG A 126 1.50 -8.16 13.58
CA ARG A 126 0.53 -8.78 12.68
C ARG A 126 -0.83 -8.10 12.72
N LEU A 127 -1.27 -7.63 13.89
CA LEU A 127 -2.49 -6.85 14.08
C LEU A 127 -2.41 -5.52 13.33
N ALA A 128 -1.30 -4.79 13.47
CA ALA A 128 -1.07 -3.54 12.73
C ALA A 128 -1.19 -3.75 11.21
N HIS A 129 -0.67 -4.88 10.71
CA HIS A 129 -0.74 -5.24 9.29
C HIS A 129 -2.04 -5.93 8.86
N ASN A 130 -3.04 -6.06 9.75
CA ASN A 130 -4.28 -6.82 9.50
C ASN A 130 -4.00 -8.21 8.86
N SER A 131 -2.99 -8.90 9.38
CA SER A 131 -2.47 -10.16 8.84
C SER A 131 -2.75 -11.38 9.73
N LEU A 132 -3.49 -11.16 10.83
CA LEU A 132 -3.96 -12.21 11.72
C LEU A 132 -4.87 -13.19 10.97
N PRO A 133 -4.85 -14.49 11.31
CA PRO A 133 -5.61 -15.53 10.63
C PRO A 133 -7.09 -15.54 11.07
N VAL A 134 -7.76 -14.40 11.03
CA VAL A 134 -9.21 -14.30 11.28
C VAL A 134 -9.99 -14.78 10.06
N ARG A 135 -11.21 -15.30 10.21
CA ARG A 135 -11.98 -15.89 9.09
C ARG A 135 -12.14 -14.93 7.91
N CYS A 136 -12.38 -13.64 8.16
CA CYS A 136 -12.44 -12.65 7.09
C CYS A 136 -11.12 -12.51 6.30
N ASN A 137 -9.97 -12.67 6.96
CA ASN A 137 -8.66 -12.63 6.30
C ASN A 137 -8.35 -13.94 5.55
N ILE A 138 -8.79 -15.08 6.08
CA ILE A 138 -8.72 -16.41 5.45
C ILE A 138 -9.55 -16.41 4.16
N ARG A 139 -10.81 -15.98 4.22
CA ARG A 139 -11.69 -15.82 3.05
C ARG A 139 -11.09 -14.91 1.99
N ARG A 140 -10.51 -13.77 2.40
CA ARG A 140 -9.84 -12.83 1.48
C ARG A 140 -8.66 -13.45 0.73
N ARG A 141 -8.10 -14.56 1.23
CA ARG A 141 -7.03 -15.31 0.56
C ARG A 141 -7.54 -16.44 -0.35
N GLY A 142 -8.85 -16.54 -0.55
CA GLY A 142 -9.45 -17.51 -1.47
C GLY A 142 -9.79 -18.86 -0.83
N MET A 143 -9.75 -18.98 0.50
CA MET A 143 -10.25 -20.17 1.19
C MET A 143 -11.77 -20.03 1.40
N GLU A 144 -12.52 -21.04 0.96
CA GLU A 144 -13.96 -21.13 1.24
C GLU A 144 -14.16 -21.54 2.70
N SER A 145 -14.60 -20.59 3.51
CA SER A 145 -14.97 -20.82 4.91
C SER A 145 -16.14 -19.92 5.30
N ASP A 146 -16.92 -20.36 6.28
CA ASP A 146 -17.83 -19.48 7.00
C ASP A 146 -17.04 -18.33 7.65
N ASN A 147 -17.69 -17.19 7.78
CA ASN A 147 -17.13 -15.95 8.29
C ASN A 147 -17.69 -15.58 9.63
N LEU A 148 -18.72 -16.26 10.11
CA LEU A 148 -19.33 -15.94 11.39
C LEU A 148 -18.30 -16.04 12.51
N CYS A 149 -18.33 -15.06 13.41
CA CYS A 149 -17.52 -15.05 14.61
C CYS A 149 -17.84 -16.28 15.48
N PRO A 150 -16.86 -17.12 15.83
CA PRO A 150 -17.09 -18.35 16.59
C PRO A 150 -17.64 -18.10 18.00
N MET A 151 -17.45 -16.89 18.53
CA MET A 151 -17.92 -16.50 19.85
C MET A 151 -19.39 -16.08 19.88
N CYS A 152 -19.85 -15.34 18.86
CA CYS A 152 -21.22 -14.79 18.85
C CYS A 152 -22.13 -15.41 17.79
N ASN A 153 -21.55 -16.10 16.81
CA ASN A 153 -22.21 -16.70 15.65
C ASN A 153 -23.18 -15.76 14.91
N ARG A 154 -22.89 -14.45 14.90
CA ARG A 154 -23.84 -13.40 14.47
C ARG A 154 -23.29 -12.39 13.47
N PHE A 155 -22.01 -12.08 13.54
CA PHE A 155 -21.33 -11.12 12.67
C PHE A 155 -20.06 -11.73 12.10
N ASP A 156 -19.58 -11.17 10.99
CA ASP A 156 -18.30 -11.56 10.37
C ASP A 156 -17.11 -11.39 11.34
N GLU A 157 -16.22 -12.38 11.37
CA GLU A 157 -15.01 -12.44 12.18
C GLU A 157 -13.88 -11.65 11.52
N ASP A 158 -13.93 -10.33 11.70
CA ASP A 158 -12.80 -9.44 11.47
C ASP A 158 -12.09 -9.08 12.79
N CYS A 159 -10.88 -8.53 12.71
CA CYS A 159 -10.11 -8.15 13.91
C CYS A 159 -10.88 -7.17 14.82
N GLY A 160 -11.64 -6.22 14.27
CA GLY A 160 -12.39 -5.27 15.09
C GLY A 160 -13.58 -5.91 15.79
N HIS A 161 -14.32 -6.78 15.11
CA HIS A 161 -15.39 -7.55 15.70
C HIS A 161 -14.87 -8.48 16.76
N LEU A 162 -13.88 -9.30 16.39
CA LEU A 162 -13.19 -10.23 17.26
C LEU A 162 -12.77 -9.41 18.50
N PHE A 163 -11.81 -8.50 18.40
CA PHE A 163 -11.14 -7.95 19.57
C PHE A 163 -11.89 -6.85 20.35
N LEU A 164 -12.93 -6.23 19.78
CA LEU A 164 -13.51 -5.00 20.35
C LEU A 164 -15.04 -4.95 20.39
N LYS A 165 -15.74 -5.59 19.42
CA LYS A 165 -17.20 -5.43 19.28
C LYS A 165 -18.00 -6.67 19.70
N CYS A 166 -17.37 -7.84 19.74
CA CYS A 166 -18.00 -9.10 20.13
C CYS A 166 -18.54 -9.02 21.57
N LYS A 167 -19.72 -9.63 21.81
CA LYS A 167 -20.42 -9.56 23.10
C LYS A 167 -19.52 -10.07 24.26
N GLY A 168 -18.94 -11.25 24.12
CA GLY A 168 -18.07 -11.82 25.15
C GLY A 168 -16.81 -10.99 25.38
N VAL A 169 -16.29 -10.34 24.34
CA VAL A 169 -15.09 -9.50 24.48
C VAL A 169 -15.37 -8.20 25.22
N LYS A 170 -16.53 -7.56 24.98
CA LYS A 170 -16.97 -6.40 25.76
C LYS A 170 -16.99 -6.70 27.25
N GLU A 171 -17.42 -7.89 27.64
CA GLU A 171 -17.41 -8.33 29.04
C GLU A 171 -15.97 -8.41 29.58
N CYS A 172 -15.03 -9.00 28.84
CA CYS A 172 -13.61 -9.05 29.24
C CYS A 172 -12.99 -7.65 29.44
N TRP A 173 -13.27 -6.70 28.54
CA TRP A 173 -12.78 -5.32 28.67
C TRP A 173 -13.34 -4.62 29.92
N ARG A 174 -14.63 -4.85 30.23
CA ARG A 174 -15.28 -4.30 31.43
C ARG A 174 -14.73 -4.92 32.71
N SER A 175 -14.49 -6.23 32.75
CA SER A 175 -13.91 -6.92 33.90
C SER A 175 -12.50 -6.43 34.24
N LEU A 176 -11.74 -5.91 33.27
CA LEU A 176 -10.41 -5.34 33.48
C LEU A 176 -10.42 -3.82 33.75
N ASN A 177 -11.61 -3.21 33.84
CA ASN A 177 -11.83 -1.77 33.97
C ASN A 177 -11.19 -0.95 32.83
N LEU A 178 -11.32 -1.45 31.59
CA LEU A 178 -10.74 -0.86 30.37
C LEU A 178 -11.82 -0.53 29.32
N GLU A 179 -13.07 -0.31 29.73
CA GLU A 179 -14.17 0.00 28.80
C GLU A 179 -13.90 1.29 28.01
N GLU A 180 -13.38 2.34 28.66
CA GLU A 180 -13.01 3.59 28.00
C GLU A 180 -11.91 3.41 26.95
N VAL A 181 -10.95 2.53 27.24
CA VAL A 181 -9.90 2.15 26.28
C VAL A 181 -10.52 1.43 25.09
N ARG A 182 -11.41 0.46 25.33
CA ARG A 182 -12.13 -0.25 24.27
C ARG A 182 -12.92 0.71 23.38
N LEU A 183 -13.63 1.67 23.97
CA LEU A 183 -14.43 2.65 23.23
C LEU A 183 -13.58 3.51 22.29
N ARG A 184 -12.38 3.93 22.73
CA ARG A 184 -11.40 4.61 21.87
C ARG A 184 -10.93 3.72 20.72
N LEU A 185 -10.54 2.48 21.03
CA LEU A 185 -10.04 1.54 20.02
C LEU A 185 -11.10 1.16 18.97
N VAL A 186 -12.39 1.18 19.32
CA VAL A 186 -13.50 0.93 18.38
C VAL A 186 -13.62 2.02 17.31
N GLN A 187 -13.17 3.25 17.60
CA GLN A 187 -13.21 4.36 16.63
C GLN A 187 -12.10 4.26 15.58
N CYS A 188 -11.05 3.47 15.83
CA CYS A 188 -9.98 3.26 14.87
C CYS A 188 -10.49 2.54 13.62
N GLN A 189 -10.10 3.04 12.45
CA GLN A 189 -10.51 2.52 11.15
C GLN A 189 -9.58 1.41 10.64
N SER A 190 -8.38 1.29 11.20
CA SER A 190 -7.39 0.30 10.80
C SER A 190 -6.65 -0.33 11.97
N GLY A 191 -6.15 -1.54 11.79
CA GLY A 191 -5.26 -2.18 12.76
C GLY A 191 -4.01 -1.34 13.07
N LYS A 192 -3.51 -0.57 12.07
CA LYS A 192 -2.40 0.36 12.28
C LYS A 192 -2.76 1.46 13.27
N GLU A 193 -3.92 2.09 13.07
CA GLU A 193 -4.41 3.13 13.96
C GLU A 193 -4.71 2.58 15.36
N THR A 194 -5.31 1.38 15.47
CA THR A 194 -5.52 0.70 16.75
C THR A 194 -4.21 0.49 17.49
N VAL A 195 -3.15 0.03 16.81
CA VAL A 195 -1.84 -0.16 17.43
C VAL A 195 -1.19 1.18 17.79
N LYS A 196 -1.34 2.22 16.95
CA LYS A 196 -0.86 3.58 17.27
C LYS A 196 -1.48 4.11 18.57
N GLU A 197 -2.79 3.94 18.71
CA GLU A 197 -3.55 4.34 19.89
C GLU A 197 -3.12 3.53 21.12
N ILE A 198 -2.91 2.22 21.00
CA ILE A 198 -2.39 1.39 22.11
C ILE A 198 -1.00 1.87 22.56
N LEU A 199 -0.13 2.23 21.62
CA LEU A 199 1.23 2.70 21.91
C LEU A 199 1.29 4.14 22.45
N SER A 200 0.19 4.89 22.43
CA SER A 200 0.09 6.23 23.03
C SER A 200 -0.40 6.21 24.49
N MET A 201 -0.84 5.04 24.99
CA MET A 201 -1.39 4.87 26.34
C MET A 201 -0.30 4.79 27.43
N THR A 202 -0.74 4.80 28.69
CA THR A 202 0.13 4.52 29.83
C THR A 202 0.67 3.09 29.76
N ALA A 203 1.89 2.84 30.27
CA ALA A 203 2.51 1.52 30.22
C ALA A 203 1.63 0.41 30.84
N LYS A 204 0.87 0.73 31.90
CA LYS A 204 -0.04 -0.19 32.57
C LYS A 204 -1.24 -0.57 31.68
N ASP A 205 -1.89 0.41 31.06
CA ASP A 205 -3.05 0.15 30.21
C ASP A 205 -2.65 -0.46 28.88
N GLN A 206 -1.52 -0.01 28.31
CA GLN A 206 -0.89 -0.62 27.14
C GLN A 206 -0.63 -2.11 27.37
N LEU A 207 0.01 -2.48 28.49
CA LEU A 207 0.31 -3.88 28.79
C LEU A 207 -0.98 -4.69 28.95
N LYS A 208 -1.96 -4.20 29.72
CA LYS A 208 -3.24 -4.91 29.89
C LYS A 208 -3.98 -5.09 28.57
N ALA A 209 -4.05 -4.04 27.74
CA ALA A 209 -4.70 -4.09 26.44
C ALA A 209 -4.01 -5.10 25.51
N VAL A 210 -2.68 -5.02 25.39
CA VAL A 210 -1.92 -5.94 24.53
C VAL A 210 -2.00 -7.38 25.01
N VAL A 211 -1.93 -7.62 26.32
CA VAL A 211 -2.08 -8.97 26.88
C VAL A 211 -3.49 -9.49 26.66
N LEU A 212 -4.53 -8.68 26.89
CA LEU A 212 -5.93 -9.07 26.63
C LEU A 212 -6.14 -9.46 25.16
N LEU A 213 -5.63 -8.63 24.24
CA LEU A 213 -5.73 -8.88 22.80
C LEU A 213 -4.99 -10.17 22.38
N TRP A 214 -3.86 -10.48 23.02
CA TRP A 214 -3.06 -11.67 22.72
C TRP A 214 -3.60 -12.96 23.36
N LYS A 215 -4.25 -12.86 24.53
CA LYS A 215 -4.69 -14.02 25.34
C LYS A 215 -5.92 -14.75 24.81
N TRP A 216 -6.41 -14.34 23.65
CA TRP A 216 -7.72 -14.72 23.16
C TRP A 216 -7.70 -15.95 22.26
#